data_AF-A0AAX4L525-F1
#
_entry.id   AF-A0AAX4L525-F1
#
_cell.length_a   1.000
_cell.length_b   1.000
_cell.length_c   1.000
_cell.angle_alpha   90.00
_cell.angle_beta   90.00
_cell.angle_gamma   90.00
#
_symmetry.space_group_name_H-M   'P 1'
#
loop_
_entity.id
_entity.type
_entity.pdbx_description
1 polymer ?
#
loop_
_entity_poly.entity_id
_entity_poly.type
_entity_poly.pdbx_seq_one_letter_code
_entity_poly.pdbx_strand_id
1 'polypeptide(L)'
;MSIKSSSKVTLGIILGIILLGVLLAIANIPMAQTSPQIPVYKVVGTADLSNPGSAPFWSNMSWINISLTANIPQAPTSGLTHEIYVKAAWNGSWIFVLVRWNASNPAFGAWSAAAAALYPQASGPGLFRQIMLTPGTTYSIEKNYTNYISIVNGKTLQGRLILNYSGILLPAPNNTQITVMPNGTIILWHSLRPMEDLLYSDGMFYGYYTNSTWYYPDRVAMMWYMGSVIPPSKDGMNIGGKYPGQTFDGVTFKDAGGSLAQTGGAANIWMWVSGATWNNSTYDPAFQANLWQNESLTGLPYVDVGNHGFAVPLYSNNTNMYEVDCAGIWYTPVASKGLNGSLFFIWTGAKYSNGTWTVEFARPLAVPSNYSKWMPNITVGQTYYVAFAVWQGKLGETLFDKSITPSFLTLELVTTPPTTTTTTTTSTSVTSVSTVVPAATIDVTIAGVVVALIALIVLYAVYRR
;
A
#
# COMPACT_ATOMS: atom_id res chain seq x y z
N MET A 1 -46.09 49.53 32.40
CA MET A 1 -45.81 49.98 31.02
C MET A 1 -45.23 48.77 30.28
N SER A 2 -46.03 48.14 29.41
CA SER A 2 -45.74 46.86 28.76
C SER A 2 -45.32 47.10 27.31
N ILE A 3 -44.10 46.69 26.94
CA ILE A 3 -43.62 46.78 25.55
C ILE A 3 -44.31 45.67 24.74
N LYS A 4 -45.02 46.07 23.67
CA LYS A 4 -45.82 45.21 22.79
C LYS A 4 -45.02 44.02 22.22
N SER A 5 -45.58 42.82 22.42
CA SER A 5 -45.10 41.51 21.93
C SER A 5 -44.81 41.44 20.41
N SER A 6 -45.44 42.30 19.58
CA SER A 6 -45.29 42.22 18.12
C SER A 6 -43.91 42.59 17.58
N SER A 7 -43.13 43.44 18.27
CA SER A 7 -41.81 43.86 17.76
C SER A 7 -40.72 42.78 17.90
N LYS A 8 -40.82 41.91 18.92
CA LYS A 8 -39.85 40.84 19.18
C LYS A 8 -39.94 39.73 18.14
N VAL A 9 -41.16 39.39 17.70
CA VAL A 9 -41.40 38.38 16.66
C VAL A 9 -40.89 38.87 15.30
N THR A 10 -41.17 40.13 14.95
CA THR A 10 -40.67 40.73 13.70
C THR A 10 -39.15 40.81 13.67
N LEU A 11 -38.51 41.18 14.78
CA LEU A 11 -37.04 41.23 14.89
C LEU A 11 -36.42 39.82 14.76
N GLY A 12 -37.03 38.81 15.38
CA GLY A 12 -36.60 37.41 15.27
C GLY A 12 -36.69 36.86 13.85
N ILE A 13 -37.75 37.20 13.11
CA ILE A 13 -37.91 36.79 11.70
C ILE A 13 -36.86 37.47 10.81
N ILE A 14 -36.64 38.79 10.98
CA ILE A 14 -35.63 39.52 10.20
C ILE A 14 -34.23 38.95 10.45
N LEU A 15 -33.90 38.67 11.71
CA LEU A 15 -32.60 38.08 12.06
C LEU A 15 -32.44 36.65 11.53
N GLY A 16 -33.52 35.85 11.54
CA GLY A 16 -33.52 34.51 10.93
C GLY A 16 -33.28 34.55 9.42
N ILE A 17 -33.87 35.53 8.72
CA ILE A 17 -33.67 35.72 7.27
C ILE A 17 -32.23 36.18 6.97
N ILE A 18 -31.67 37.09 7.77
CA ILE A 18 -30.26 37.52 7.62
C ILE A 18 -29.31 36.35 7.86
N LEU A 19 -29.53 35.55 8.90
CA LEU A 19 -28.72 34.37 9.20
C LEU A 19 -28.78 33.34 8.06
N LEU A 20 -29.98 33.08 7.52
CA LEU A 20 -30.16 32.18 6.38
C LEU A 20 -29.48 32.72 5.12
N GLY A 21 -29.56 34.04 4.87
CA GLY A 21 -28.86 34.69 3.77
C GLY A 21 -27.34 34.58 3.85
N VAL A 22 -26.77 34.74 5.05
CA VAL A 22 -25.32 34.56 5.29
C VAL A 22 -24.92 33.08 5.12
N LEU A 23 -25.70 32.13 5.63
CA LEU A 23 -25.45 30.70 5.45
C LEU A 23 -25.46 30.29 3.97
N LEU A 24 -26.43 30.79 3.19
CA LEU A 24 -26.52 30.53 1.75
C LEU A 24 -25.37 31.19 0.96
N ALA A 25 -24.88 32.35 1.40
CA ALA A 25 -23.72 33.00 0.81
C ALA A 25 -22.43 32.21 1.07
N ILE A 26 -22.27 31.62 2.26
CA ILE A 26 -21.10 30.79 2.61
C ILE A 26 -21.14 29.43 1.89
N ALA A 27 -22.32 28.85 1.67
CA ALA A 27 -22.48 27.59 0.93
C ALA A 27 -22.00 27.67 -0.53
N ASN A 28 -21.94 28.87 -1.10
CA ASN A 28 -21.50 29.13 -2.47
C ASN A 28 -20.07 29.68 -2.58
N ILE A 29 -19.32 29.78 -1.48
CA ILE A 29 -17.88 30.08 -1.56
C ILE A 29 -17.20 28.80 -2.07
N PRO A 30 -16.50 28.83 -3.22
CA PRO A 30 -15.69 27.70 -3.64
C PRO A 30 -14.69 27.42 -2.52
N MET A 31 -14.80 26.27 -1.86
CA MET A 31 -13.77 25.87 -0.91
C MET A 31 -12.45 25.88 -1.68
N ALA A 32 -11.44 26.59 -1.18
CA ALA A 32 -10.12 26.60 -1.78
C ALA A 32 -9.68 25.16 -2.00
N GLN A 33 -9.60 24.74 -3.26
CA GLN A 33 -9.21 23.38 -3.61
C GLN A 33 -7.76 23.22 -3.17
N THR A 34 -7.53 22.42 -2.12
CA THR A 34 -6.17 22.04 -1.71
C THR A 34 -5.52 21.37 -2.91
N SER A 35 -4.33 21.85 -3.31
CA SER A 35 -3.59 21.22 -4.41
C SER A 35 -3.40 19.72 -4.13
N PRO A 36 -3.49 18.85 -5.14
CA PRO A 36 -3.28 17.42 -4.95
C PRO A 36 -1.88 17.17 -4.42
N GLN A 37 -1.74 16.18 -3.53
CA GLN A 37 -0.42 15.77 -3.04
C GLN A 37 0.43 15.18 -4.17
N ILE A 38 -0.21 14.54 -5.16
CA ILE A 38 0.41 13.99 -6.36
C ILE A 38 -0.28 14.54 -7.61
N PRO A 39 0.18 15.67 -8.18
CA PRO A 39 -0.24 16.11 -9.51
C PRO A 39 0.28 15.15 -10.59
N VAL A 40 -0.62 14.69 -11.45
CA VAL A 40 -0.29 13.94 -12.67
C VAL A 40 -0.29 14.92 -13.84
N TYR A 41 0.89 15.35 -14.27
CA TYR A 41 1.03 16.43 -15.25
C TYR A 41 0.73 15.99 -16.67
N LYS A 42 0.05 16.85 -17.45
CA LYS A 42 -0.14 16.60 -18.88
C LYS A 42 1.18 16.76 -19.63
N VAL A 43 1.53 15.77 -20.46
CA VAL A 43 2.78 15.74 -21.25
C VAL A 43 2.52 15.36 -22.71
N VAL A 44 3.53 15.55 -23.55
CA VAL A 44 3.60 15.01 -24.91
C VAL A 44 4.64 13.89 -24.93
N GLY A 45 4.28 12.75 -25.51
CA GLY A 45 5.14 11.56 -25.60
C GLY A 45 4.58 10.35 -24.85
N THR A 46 5.41 9.32 -24.69
CA THR A 46 5.10 8.05 -24.02
C THR A 46 6.21 7.68 -23.03
N ALA A 47 5.89 6.80 -22.08
CA ALA A 47 6.89 6.17 -21.22
C ALA A 47 7.95 5.42 -22.04
N ASP A 48 9.18 5.38 -21.52
CA ASP A 48 10.26 4.52 -22.02
C ASP A 48 10.53 3.42 -20.98
N LEU A 49 9.78 2.33 -21.08
CA LEU A 49 9.87 1.22 -20.14
C LEU A 49 11.19 0.43 -20.26
N SER A 50 11.94 0.61 -21.34
CA SER A 50 13.27 0.02 -21.49
C SER A 50 14.33 0.76 -20.66
N ASN A 51 14.09 2.04 -20.35
CA ASN A 51 14.96 2.86 -19.53
C ASN A 51 14.14 3.83 -18.64
N PRO A 52 13.45 3.32 -17.60
CA PRO A 52 12.54 4.10 -16.76
C PRO A 52 13.08 5.46 -16.33
N GLY A 53 12.27 6.51 -16.52
CA GLY A 53 12.65 7.88 -16.17
C GLY A 53 13.54 8.61 -17.19
N SER A 54 13.86 8.01 -18.34
CA SER A 54 14.63 8.64 -19.43
C SER A 54 13.80 9.61 -20.29
N ALA A 55 12.48 9.41 -20.36
CA ALA A 55 11.61 10.18 -21.23
C ALA A 55 11.75 11.70 -20.94
N PRO A 56 11.89 12.56 -21.97
CA PRO A 56 12.28 13.97 -21.76
C PRO A 56 11.34 14.76 -20.85
N PHE A 57 10.05 14.41 -20.78
CA PHE A 57 9.12 15.12 -19.90
C PHE A 57 9.41 14.91 -18.41
N TRP A 58 10.11 13.84 -18.03
CA TRP A 58 10.46 13.58 -16.62
C TRP A 58 11.43 14.61 -16.05
N SER A 59 12.31 15.20 -16.86
CA SER A 59 13.27 16.22 -16.39
C SER A 59 12.61 17.54 -15.99
N ASN A 60 11.39 17.80 -16.49
CA ASN A 60 10.65 19.03 -16.21
C ASN A 60 9.83 18.94 -14.91
N MET A 61 9.81 17.78 -14.25
CA MET A 61 9.06 17.54 -13.02
C MET A 61 10.02 17.39 -11.84
N SER A 62 9.66 17.98 -10.70
CA SER A 62 10.34 17.68 -9.44
C SER A 62 9.86 16.35 -8.89
N TRP A 63 10.72 15.67 -8.14
CA TRP A 63 10.32 14.49 -7.38
C TRP A 63 9.49 14.91 -6.16
N ILE A 64 8.37 14.24 -5.94
CA ILE A 64 7.59 14.36 -4.70
C ILE A 64 8.18 13.36 -3.72
N ASN A 65 8.68 13.83 -2.58
CA ASN A 65 9.16 12.96 -1.52
C ASN A 65 7.98 12.55 -0.62
N ILE A 66 7.74 11.26 -0.50
CA ILE A 66 6.66 10.69 0.30
C ILE A 66 7.29 9.85 1.42
N SER A 67 7.03 10.23 2.67
CA SER A 67 7.47 9.48 3.83
C SER A 67 6.76 8.14 3.94
N LEU A 68 7.51 7.12 4.37
CA LEU A 68 7.03 5.77 4.63
C LEU A 68 7.25 5.40 6.09
N THR A 69 6.40 4.52 6.61
CA THR A 69 6.43 3.97 7.96
C THR A 69 6.39 2.44 7.92
N ALA A 70 6.85 1.79 9.00
CA ALA A 70 6.73 0.35 9.16
C ALA A 70 5.26 -0.11 9.14
N ASN A 71 4.95 -1.14 8.36
CA ASN A 71 3.63 -1.79 8.42
C ASN A 71 3.47 -2.67 9.66
N ILE A 72 4.57 -3.19 10.20
CA ILE A 72 4.61 -3.96 11.46
C ILE A 72 5.53 -3.20 12.43
N PRO A 73 4.99 -2.24 13.22
CA PRO A 73 5.82 -1.33 14.01
C PRO A 73 6.69 -2.03 15.08
N GLN A 74 6.31 -3.23 15.53
CA GLN A 74 7.07 -3.98 16.53
C GLN A 74 8.25 -4.75 15.94
N ALA A 75 8.30 -4.93 14.61
CA ALA A 75 9.30 -5.74 13.93
C ALA A 75 10.48 -4.88 13.47
N PRO A 76 11.73 -5.15 13.93
CA PRO A 76 12.89 -4.35 13.55
C PRO A 76 13.22 -4.35 12.05
N THR A 77 12.79 -5.37 11.31
CA THR A 77 13.00 -5.44 9.85
C THR A 77 11.89 -4.74 9.04
N SER A 78 10.89 -4.15 9.69
CA SER A 78 9.78 -3.48 9.01
C SER A 78 10.03 -2.00 8.85
N GLY A 79 9.73 -1.46 7.67
CA GLY A 79 9.86 -0.03 7.44
C GLY A 79 11.30 0.40 7.15
N LEU A 80 12.11 -0.47 6.52
CA LEU A 80 13.53 -0.18 6.22
C LEU A 80 13.70 0.93 5.17
N THR A 81 12.66 1.20 4.40
CA THR A 81 12.61 2.31 3.45
C THR A 81 11.80 3.44 4.07
N HIS A 82 12.41 4.58 4.33
CA HIS A 82 11.75 5.71 5.00
C HIS A 82 11.10 6.71 4.03
N GLU A 83 11.45 6.63 2.75
CA GLU A 83 10.96 7.54 1.73
C GLU A 83 10.87 6.86 0.36
N ILE A 84 9.84 7.22 -0.39
CA ILE A 84 9.71 6.94 -1.82
C ILE A 84 9.52 8.25 -2.56
N TYR A 85 10.19 8.37 -3.70
CA TYR A 85 10.05 9.54 -4.56
C TYR A 85 9.14 9.20 -5.72
N VAL A 86 8.18 10.08 -6.03
CA VAL A 86 7.17 9.86 -7.06
C VAL A 86 7.12 11.02 -8.05
N LYS A 87 6.94 10.68 -9.33
CA LYS A 87 6.51 11.58 -10.41
C LYS A 87 5.35 10.92 -11.15
N ALA A 88 4.42 11.72 -11.66
CA ALA A 88 3.31 11.19 -12.42
C ALA A 88 2.99 12.09 -13.61
N ALA A 89 2.66 11.46 -14.74
CA ALA A 89 2.39 12.13 -16.00
C ALA A 89 1.23 11.44 -16.74
N TRP A 90 0.55 12.17 -17.63
CA TRP A 90 -0.44 11.60 -18.54
C TRP A 90 -0.37 12.30 -19.91
N ASN A 91 -0.67 11.58 -20.99
CA ASN A 91 -0.50 12.10 -22.36
C ASN A 91 -1.80 12.25 -23.16
N GLY A 92 -2.95 12.16 -22.49
CA GLY A 92 -4.27 12.16 -23.14
C GLY A 92 -4.99 10.82 -23.06
N SER A 93 -4.27 9.71 -23.16
CA SER A 93 -4.84 8.36 -23.17
C SER A 93 -4.16 7.38 -22.22
N TRP A 94 -2.96 7.70 -21.73
CA TRP A 94 -2.20 6.91 -20.78
C TRP A 94 -1.84 7.70 -19.53
N ILE A 95 -1.69 6.99 -18.42
CA ILE A 95 -1.03 7.46 -17.20
C ILE A 95 0.31 6.75 -17.04
N PHE A 96 1.29 7.50 -16.56
CA PHE A 96 2.62 7.05 -16.22
C PHE A 96 2.92 7.45 -14.77
N VAL A 97 3.41 6.49 -13.97
CA VAL A 97 3.84 6.75 -12.60
C VAL A 97 5.27 6.23 -12.45
N LEU A 98 6.19 7.15 -12.18
CA LEU A 98 7.59 6.85 -11.97
C LEU A 98 7.87 6.94 -10.47
N VAL A 99 8.38 5.84 -9.91
CA VAL A 99 8.78 5.75 -8.51
C VAL A 99 10.26 5.43 -8.38
N ARG A 100 10.90 5.93 -7.34
CA ARG A 100 12.27 5.53 -6.97
C ARG A 100 12.45 5.48 -5.46
N TRP A 101 13.32 4.59 -5.01
CA TRP A 101 13.71 4.48 -3.60
C TRP A 101 15.13 3.95 -3.46
N ASN A 102 15.78 4.29 -2.35
CA ASN A 102 17.09 3.76 -2.02
C ASN A 102 16.98 2.27 -1.63
N ALA A 103 17.79 1.44 -2.26
CA ALA A 103 17.92 0.01 -1.99
C ALA A 103 19.42 -0.32 -2.00
N SER A 104 20.04 -0.33 -0.83
CA SER A 104 21.48 -0.52 -0.68
C SER A 104 21.95 -1.92 -1.10
N ASN A 105 21.05 -2.91 -1.12
CA ASN A 105 21.35 -4.29 -1.46
C ASN A 105 20.20 -4.90 -2.28
N PRO A 106 20.22 -4.76 -3.62
CA PRO A 106 19.12 -5.22 -4.45
C PRO A 106 19.04 -6.75 -4.49
N ALA A 107 17.81 -7.25 -4.54
CA ALA A 107 17.50 -8.68 -4.56
C ALA A 107 17.53 -9.30 -5.98
N PHE A 108 18.66 -9.19 -6.68
CA PHE A 108 18.85 -9.85 -7.98
C PHE A 108 18.82 -11.38 -7.85
N GLY A 109 18.20 -12.07 -8.81
CA GLY A 109 18.11 -13.53 -8.85
C GLY A 109 17.21 -14.17 -7.80
N ALA A 110 16.56 -13.38 -6.93
CA ALA A 110 15.53 -13.91 -6.02
C ALA A 110 14.29 -14.30 -6.81
N TRP A 111 13.71 -15.46 -6.49
CA TRP A 111 12.41 -15.82 -7.03
C TRP A 111 11.29 -15.22 -6.20
N SER A 112 10.25 -14.72 -6.87
CA SER A 112 8.93 -14.61 -6.23
C SER A 112 8.42 -16.01 -5.90
N ALA A 113 7.98 -16.24 -4.66
CA ALA A 113 7.38 -17.50 -4.24
C ALA A 113 6.21 -17.94 -5.14
N ALA A 114 5.42 -17.00 -5.65
CA ALA A 114 4.31 -17.29 -6.55
C ALA A 114 4.79 -17.80 -7.93
N ALA A 115 5.79 -17.14 -8.53
CA ALA A 115 6.35 -17.56 -9.81
C ALA A 115 7.07 -18.91 -9.70
N ALA A 116 7.85 -19.11 -8.64
CA ALA A 116 8.58 -20.35 -8.43
C ALA A 116 7.71 -21.52 -7.92
N ALA A 117 6.44 -21.27 -7.55
CA ALA A 117 5.47 -22.35 -7.40
C ALA A 117 5.11 -23.00 -8.75
N LEU A 118 5.29 -22.26 -9.86
CA LEU A 118 5.10 -22.76 -11.22
C LEU A 118 6.39 -23.36 -11.78
N TYR A 119 7.51 -22.63 -11.67
CA TYR A 119 8.83 -23.06 -12.15
C TYR A 119 9.97 -22.17 -11.62
N PRO A 120 11.14 -22.74 -11.26
CA PRO A 120 11.43 -24.16 -11.11
C PRO A 120 10.75 -24.72 -9.86
N GLN A 121 10.47 -26.02 -9.82
CA GLN A 121 9.98 -26.66 -8.60
C GLN A 121 10.96 -26.44 -7.44
N ALA A 122 10.55 -25.57 -6.50
CA ALA A 122 11.03 -25.42 -5.12
C ALA A 122 12.53 -25.67 -4.85
N SER A 123 13.43 -24.92 -5.50
CA SER A 123 14.80 -24.74 -5.00
C SER A 123 15.30 -23.31 -5.27
N GLY A 124 15.91 -22.67 -4.25
CA GLY A 124 16.50 -21.34 -4.35
C GLY A 124 15.94 -20.27 -3.40
N PRO A 125 16.53 -19.05 -3.39
CA PRO A 125 16.12 -17.94 -2.54
C PRO A 125 14.67 -17.50 -2.81
N GLY A 126 13.90 -17.24 -1.75
CA GLY A 126 12.58 -16.61 -1.82
C GLY A 126 11.37 -17.56 -1.81
N LEU A 127 11.61 -18.86 -1.80
CA LEU A 127 10.60 -19.91 -2.00
C LEU A 127 9.89 -20.39 -0.72
N PHE A 128 10.62 -20.49 0.39
CA PHE A 128 10.09 -20.83 1.71
C PHE A 128 10.19 -19.66 2.69
N ARG A 129 9.13 -19.42 3.46
CA ARG A 129 9.16 -18.37 4.48
C ARG A 129 9.91 -18.90 5.69
N GLN A 130 11.07 -18.31 5.93
CA GLN A 130 11.83 -18.54 7.15
C GLN A 130 11.69 -17.29 8.00
N ILE A 131 11.12 -17.43 9.19
CA ILE A 131 10.91 -16.31 10.10
C ILE A 131 11.95 -16.41 11.20
N MET A 132 12.70 -15.33 11.39
CA MET A 132 13.54 -15.16 12.56
C MET A 132 12.66 -14.65 13.71
N LEU A 133 12.72 -15.34 14.85
CA LEU A 133 11.99 -14.93 16.05
C LEU A 133 12.76 -13.86 16.82
N THR A 134 12.04 -13.03 17.57
CA THR A 134 12.60 -11.96 18.39
C THR A 134 13.66 -12.51 19.36
N PRO A 135 14.86 -11.90 19.45
CA PRO A 135 15.89 -12.30 20.40
C PRO A 135 15.36 -12.42 21.83
N GLY A 136 15.71 -13.50 22.52
CA GLY A 136 15.13 -13.84 23.83
C GLY A 136 13.91 -14.77 23.76
N THR A 137 13.37 -15.05 22.56
CA THR A 137 12.40 -16.12 22.40
C THR A 137 13.03 -17.47 22.73
N THR A 138 12.33 -18.25 23.55
CA THR A 138 12.70 -19.62 23.94
C THR A 138 11.65 -20.60 23.45
N TYR A 139 11.93 -21.90 23.56
CA TYR A 139 10.95 -22.94 23.24
C TYR A 139 10.93 -24.06 24.28
N SER A 140 9.79 -24.74 24.39
CA SER A 140 9.64 -25.99 25.12
C SER A 140 8.79 -26.98 24.32
N ILE A 141 8.84 -28.27 24.71
CA ILE A 141 8.00 -29.32 24.12
C ILE A 141 7.05 -29.85 25.20
N GLU A 142 5.76 -29.58 25.03
CA GLU A 142 4.72 -30.10 25.91
C GLU A 142 4.35 -31.53 25.52
N LYS A 143 4.86 -32.48 26.30
CA LYS A 143 4.72 -33.93 26.04
C LYS A 143 3.31 -34.49 26.25
N ASN A 144 2.43 -33.74 26.92
CA ASN A 144 1.04 -34.14 27.14
C ASN A 144 0.24 -34.19 25.82
N TYR A 145 0.70 -33.49 24.79
CA TYR A 145 0.12 -33.51 23.44
C TYR A 145 0.68 -34.68 22.62
N THR A 146 0.21 -35.89 22.92
CA THR A 146 0.71 -37.14 22.30
C THR A 146 0.31 -37.32 20.83
N ASN A 147 -0.57 -36.47 20.30
CA ASN A 147 -0.91 -36.39 18.88
C ASN A 147 -0.11 -35.33 18.11
N TYR A 148 0.76 -34.58 18.80
CA TYR A 148 1.61 -33.55 18.20
C TYR A 148 3.03 -34.05 18.00
N ILE A 149 3.59 -33.68 16.85
CA ILE A 149 4.99 -33.85 16.51
C ILE A 149 5.57 -32.45 16.28
N SER A 150 6.77 -32.23 16.81
CA SER A 150 7.56 -31.02 16.61
C SER A 150 8.93 -31.39 16.07
N ILE A 151 9.51 -30.53 15.24
CA ILE A 151 10.84 -30.77 14.64
C ILE A 151 11.78 -29.67 15.11
N VAL A 152 12.83 -30.03 15.83
CA VAL A 152 13.84 -29.09 16.32
C VAL A 152 15.20 -29.52 15.79
N ASN A 153 15.88 -28.65 15.03
CA ASN A 153 17.18 -28.94 14.42
C ASN A 153 17.18 -30.26 13.63
N GLY A 154 16.10 -30.52 12.89
CA GLY A 154 15.91 -31.76 12.11
C GLY A 154 15.55 -33.01 12.94
N LYS A 155 15.47 -32.91 14.27
CA LYS A 155 15.05 -34.01 15.13
C LYS A 155 13.55 -33.95 15.43
N THR A 156 12.86 -35.02 15.10
CA THR A 156 11.45 -35.24 15.45
C THR A 156 11.29 -35.51 16.95
N LEU A 157 10.39 -34.78 17.59
CA LEU A 157 10.06 -34.88 19.01
C LEU A 157 8.55 -35.03 19.18
N GLN A 158 8.13 -35.96 20.06
CA GLN A 158 6.72 -36.11 20.43
C GLN A 158 6.33 -35.01 21.44
N GLY A 159 5.27 -34.27 21.12
CA GLY A 159 4.75 -33.17 21.92
C GLY A 159 4.54 -31.90 21.08
N ARG A 160 3.82 -30.95 21.66
CA ARG A 160 3.55 -29.65 21.03
C ARG A 160 4.67 -28.66 21.34
N LEU A 161 5.16 -27.97 20.31
CA LEU A 161 6.12 -26.89 20.46
C LEU A 161 5.42 -25.67 21.07
N ILE A 162 5.97 -25.12 22.15
CA ILE A 162 5.51 -23.88 22.75
C ILE A 162 6.63 -22.86 22.64
N LEU A 163 6.35 -21.72 22.01
CA LEU A 163 7.26 -20.57 21.97
C LEU A 163 6.98 -19.68 23.18
N ASN A 164 8.03 -19.12 23.78
CA ASN A 164 7.90 -18.20 24.90
C ASN A 164 8.78 -16.97 24.68
N TYR A 165 8.15 -15.79 24.67
CA TYR A 165 8.83 -14.51 24.66
C TYR A 165 8.26 -13.62 25.76
N SER A 166 9.11 -13.23 26.70
CA SER A 166 8.73 -12.36 27.83
C SER A 166 7.49 -12.83 28.61
N GLY A 167 7.29 -14.16 28.72
CA GLY A 167 6.16 -14.77 29.43
C GLY A 167 4.91 -14.97 28.58
N ILE A 168 4.87 -14.46 27.35
CA ILE A 168 3.81 -14.76 26.38
C ILE A 168 4.09 -16.15 25.82
N LEU A 169 3.12 -17.07 25.98
CA LEU A 169 3.21 -18.44 25.48
C LEU A 169 2.41 -18.56 24.19
N LEU A 170 3.10 -18.91 23.10
CA LEU A 170 2.49 -19.15 21.80
C LEU A 170 2.63 -20.63 21.44
N PRO A 171 1.56 -21.43 21.59
CA PRO A 171 1.59 -22.83 21.24
C PRO A 171 1.55 -22.97 19.71
N ALA A 172 2.51 -23.69 19.15
CA ALA A 172 2.67 -23.83 17.72
C ALA A 172 1.82 -24.99 17.14
N PRO A 173 1.47 -24.92 15.84
CA PRO A 173 0.79 -25.98 15.11
C PRO A 173 1.53 -27.32 15.11
N ASN A 174 0.78 -28.39 14.84
CA ASN A 174 1.36 -29.71 14.64
C ASN A 174 2.34 -29.70 13.45
N ASN A 175 3.41 -30.49 13.55
CA ASN A 175 4.52 -30.56 12.60
C ASN A 175 5.30 -29.24 12.42
N THR A 176 5.23 -28.33 13.39
CA THR A 176 6.05 -27.12 13.35
C THR A 176 7.53 -27.47 13.41
N GLN A 177 8.31 -26.84 12.52
CA GLN A 177 9.76 -27.01 12.45
C GLN A 177 10.48 -25.71 12.85
N ILE A 178 11.45 -25.84 13.76
CA ILE A 178 12.37 -24.76 14.12
C ILE A 178 13.82 -25.19 13.94
N THR A 179 14.69 -24.21 13.68
CA THR A 179 16.14 -24.32 13.81
C THR A 179 16.61 -23.35 14.87
N VAL A 180 17.34 -23.86 15.84
CA VAL A 180 18.01 -23.09 16.89
C VAL A 180 19.47 -22.95 16.50
N MET A 181 19.85 -21.73 16.15
CA MET A 181 21.21 -21.37 15.73
C MET A 181 22.17 -21.41 16.93
N PRO A 182 23.50 -21.51 16.71
CA PRO A 182 24.48 -21.56 17.81
C PRO A 182 24.44 -20.34 18.75
N ASN A 183 24.00 -19.18 18.25
CA ASN A 183 23.82 -17.95 19.03
C ASN A 183 22.48 -17.88 19.77
N GLY A 184 21.67 -18.95 19.73
CA GLY A 184 20.34 -19.01 20.35
C GLY A 184 19.20 -18.44 19.51
N THR A 185 19.45 -17.85 18.34
CA THR A 185 18.39 -17.38 17.44
C THR A 185 17.53 -18.55 16.96
N ILE A 186 16.21 -18.39 17.02
CA ILE A 186 15.26 -19.40 16.53
C ILE A 186 14.75 -18.96 15.15
N ILE A 187 14.85 -19.86 14.18
CA ILE A 187 14.27 -19.73 12.84
C ILE A 187 13.08 -20.69 12.75
N LEU A 188 11.89 -20.14 12.53
CA LEU A 188 10.68 -20.88 12.23
C LEU A 188 10.59 -21.17 10.73
N TRP A 189 10.43 -22.44 10.38
CA TRP A 189 10.32 -22.88 8.98
C TRP A 189 8.87 -22.94 8.54
N HIS A 190 8.63 -22.53 7.29
CA HIS A 190 7.36 -22.67 6.59
C HIS A 190 6.18 -22.05 7.36
N SER A 191 6.29 -20.76 7.68
CA SER A 191 5.21 -20.07 8.35
C SER A 191 4.01 -19.89 7.43
N LEU A 192 2.88 -20.49 7.80
CA LEU A 192 1.58 -20.20 7.19
C LEU A 192 1.13 -18.80 7.62
N ARG A 193 0.35 -18.09 6.78
CA ARG A 193 -0.16 -16.74 7.11
C ARG A 193 -0.77 -16.61 8.52
N PRO A 194 -1.58 -17.56 9.01
CA PRO A 194 -2.07 -17.50 10.39
C PRO A 194 -0.96 -17.44 11.45
N MET A 195 0.14 -18.15 11.25
CA MET A 195 1.26 -18.16 12.19
C MET A 195 2.03 -16.82 12.16
N GLU A 196 2.14 -16.18 10.99
CA GLU A 196 2.69 -14.82 10.87
C GLU A 196 1.89 -13.83 11.74
N ASP A 197 0.56 -13.84 11.65
CA ASP A 197 -0.33 -12.95 12.40
C ASP A 197 -0.20 -13.09 13.93
N LEU A 198 -0.09 -14.33 14.41
CA LEU A 198 0.16 -14.63 15.83
C LEU A 198 1.51 -14.07 16.28
N LEU A 199 2.57 -14.27 15.49
CA LEU A 199 3.91 -13.79 15.83
C LEU A 199 3.99 -12.26 15.86
N TYR A 200 3.27 -11.56 14.97
CA TYR A 200 3.21 -10.10 14.99
C TYR A 200 2.50 -9.60 16.25
N SER A 201 1.36 -10.21 16.59
CA SER A 201 0.53 -9.82 17.73
C SER A 201 1.23 -10.05 19.07
N ASP A 202 2.03 -11.11 19.16
CA ASP A 202 2.76 -11.49 20.38
C ASP A 202 4.18 -10.89 20.46
N GLY A 203 4.57 -10.05 19.49
CA GLY A 203 5.90 -9.44 19.43
C GLY A 203 7.05 -10.44 19.23
N MET A 204 6.74 -11.67 18.81
CA MET A 204 7.71 -12.74 18.55
C MET A 204 8.26 -12.73 17.12
N PHE A 205 7.70 -11.91 16.24
CA PHE A 205 8.24 -11.69 14.90
C PHE A 205 9.35 -10.64 14.92
N TYR A 206 10.59 -11.06 14.63
CA TYR A 206 11.68 -10.12 14.39
C TYR A 206 11.69 -9.66 12.93
N GLY A 207 11.54 -10.62 12.02
CA GLY A 207 11.72 -10.41 10.59
C GLY A 207 11.83 -11.71 9.81
N TYR A 208 11.83 -11.62 8.49
CA TYR A 208 12.17 -12.78 7.68
C TYR A 208 13.68 -13.02 7.66
N TYR A 209 14.08 -14.27 7.85
CA TYR A 209 15.47 -14.66 7.82
C TYR A 209 16.04 -14.49 6.40
N THR A 210 17.22 -13.87 6.35
CA THR A 210 17.99 -13.71 5.12
C THR A 210 19.46 -14.04 5.36
N ASN A 211 20.14 -14.49 4.31
CA ASN A 211 21.59 -14.64 4.25
C ASN A 211 22.07 -14.49 2.79
N SER A 212 23.34 -14.78 2.53
CA SER A 212 23.94 -14.65 1.18
C SER A 212 23.29 -15.54 0.11
N THR A 213 22.61 -16.62 0.52
CA THR A 213 21.97 -17.62 -0.36
C THR A 213 20.45 -17.65 -0.25
N TRP A 214 19.87 -16.99 0.76
CA TRP A 214 18.45 -17.03 1.07
C TRP A 214 17.93 -15.61 1.29
N TYR A 215 17.11 -15.10 0.38
CA TYR A 215 16.54 -13.76 0.46
C TYR A 215 15.28 -13.66 -0.39
N TYR A 216 14.57 -12.54 -0.29
CA TYR A 216 13.29 -12.32 -0.97
C TYR A 216 13.45 -11.27 -2.08
N PRO A 217 12.57 -11.25 -3.10
CA PRO A 217 12.64 -10.25 -4.16
C PRO A 217 12.24 -8.86 -3.64
N ASP A 218 12.84 -7.83 -4.22
CA ASP A 218 12.45 -6.44 -3.99
C ASP A 218 11.10 -6.17 -4.67
N ARG A 219 10.32 -5.27 -4.07
CA ARG A 219 8.97 -4.96 -4.55
C ARG A 219 8.65 -3.49 -4.33
N VAL A 220 7.79 -2.98 -5.20
CA VAL A 220 7.09 -1.72 -4.98
C VAL A 220 5.64 -1.90 -5.41
N ALA A 221 4.72 -1.33 -4.64
CA ALA A 221 3.31 -1.34 -4.97
C ALA A 221 2.69 0.04 -4.87
N MET A 222 1.72 0.30 -5.76
CA MET A 222 0.84 1.45 -5.72
C MET A 222 -0.60 0.93 -5.57
N MET A 223 -1.26 1.31 -4.49
CA MET A 223 -2.65 0.97 -4.22
C MET A 223 -3.55 2.16 -4.59
N TRP A 224 -4.63 1.88 -5.30
CA TRP A 224 -5.66 2.82 -5.72
C TRP A 224 -6.95 2.50 -4.98
N TYR A 225 -7.40 3.41 -4.12
CA TYR A 225 -8.68 3.26 -3.46
C TYR A 225 -9.83 3.46 -4.45
N MET A 226 -10.81 2.56 -4.38
CA MET A 226 -11.97 2.48 -5.27
C MET A 226 -13.31 2.63 -4.53
N GLY A 227 -13.29 2.92 -3.23
CA GLY A 227 -14.51 3.17 -2.47
C GLY A 227 -15.14 4.53 -2.82
N SER A 228 -16.43 4.67 -2.52
CA SER A 228 -17.21 5.88 -2.81
C SER A 228 -17.09 7.00 -1.77
N VAL A 229 -16.44 6.72 -0.64
CA VAL A 229 -16.23 7.67 0.46
C VAL A 229 -14.76 8.05 0.53
N ILE A 230 -14.45 9.31 0.88
CA ILE A 230 -13.06 9.73 1.18
C ILE A 230 -12.47 8.70 2.15
N PRO A 231 -11.34 8.06 1.82
CA PRO A 231 -10.79 7.04 2.69
C PRO A 231 -10.44 7.70 4.03
N PRO A 232 -10.81 7.09 5.16
CA PRO A 232 -10.34 7.57 6.45
C PRO A 232 -8.82 7.44 6.52
N SER A 233 -8.24 8.01 7.57
CA SER A 233 -6.79 8.18 7.79
C SER A 233 -5.96 6.87 7.88
N LYS A 234 -6.50 5.73 7.46
CA LYS A 234 -5.82 4.42 7.44
C LYS A 234 -5.87 3.83 6.04
N ASP A 235 -4.72 3.68 5.41
CA ASP A 235 -4.50 2.93 4.16
C ASP A 235 -4.16 1.45 4.40
N GLY A 236 -4.42 0.97 5.61
CA GLY A 236 -4.07 -0.37 6.06
C GLY A 236 -4.89 -1.48 5.43
N MET A 237 -4.22 -2.57 5.10
CA MET A 237 -4.80 -3.88 4.87
C MET A 237 -4.74 -4.68 6.17
N ASN A 238 -5.72 -5.53 6.43
CA ASN A 238 -5.70 -6.41 7.59
C ASN A 238 -4.56 -7.42 7.46
N ILE A 239 -3.94 -7.74 8.58
CA ILE A 239 -3.19 -8.98 8.73
C ILE A 239 -4.16 -10.04 9.24
N GLY A 240 -3.97 -11.30 8.85
CA GLY A 240 -4.86 -12.37 9.29
C GLY A 240 -4.70 -13.66 8.49
N GLY A 241 -5.76 -14.47 8.52
CA GLY A 241 -5.80 -15.78 7.88
C GLY A 241 -5.83 -15.73 6.35
N LYS A 242 -5.94 -16.89 5.70
CA LYS A 242 -6.11 -17.02 4.25
C LYS A 242 -7.50 -16.53 3.78
N TYR A 243 -8.50 -16.64 4.65
CA TYR A 243 -9.88 -16.19 4.43
C TYR A 243 -10.49 -15.77 5.78
N PRO A 244 -11.55 -14.94 5.79
CA PRO A 244 -12.18 -14.49 7.03
C PRO A 244 -12.77 -15.66 7.80
N GLY A 245 -12.61 -15.66 9.12
CA GLY A 245 -13.10 -16.73 10.00
C GLY A 245 -12.30 -18.03 9.91
N GLN A 246 -11.11 -18.04 9.29
CA GLN A 246 -10.26 -19.23 9.29
C GLN A 246 -9.94 -19.65 10.73
N THR A 247 -10.23 -20.90 11.09
CA THR A 247 -9.69 -21.51 12.32
C THR A 247 -8.38 -22.21 12.00
N PHE A 248 -7.34 -21.88 12.75
CA PHE A 248 -6.02 -22.49 12.66
C PHE A 248 -5.54 -22.84 14.06
N ASP A 249 -5.44 -24.14 14.32
CA ASP A 249 -5.00 -24.70 15.60
C ASP A 249 -5.74 -24.13 16.85
N GLY A 250 -7.06 -24.00 16.72
CA GLY A 250 -7.93 -23.49 17.79
C GLY A 250 -8.06 -21.96 17.84
N VAL A 251 -7.28 -21.21 17.06
CA VAL A 251 -7.42 -19.75 16.94
C VAL A 251 -8.24 -19.41 15.70
N THR A 252 -9.23 -18.51 15.86
CA THR A 252 -10.05 -18.03 14.74
C THR A 252 -9.62 -16.64 14.32
N PHE A 253 -9.22 -16.51 13.06
CA PHE A 253 -8.77 -15.25 12.45
C PHE A 253 -9.96 -14.52 11.89
N LYS A 254 -10.26 -13.34 12.44
CA LYS A 254 -11.41 -12.53 12.01
C LYS A 254 -11.31 -12.15 10.53
N ASP A 255 -10.16 -11.64 10.14
CA ASP A 255 -9.95 -11.03 8.83
C ASP A 255 -9.06 -11.91 7.94
N ALA A 256 -9.23 -11.77 6.62
CA ALA A 256 -8.26 -12.32 5.68
C ALA A 256 -7.07 -11.38 5.57
N GLY A 257 -5.85 -11.92 5.64
CA GLY A 257 -4.63 -11.19 5.40
C GLY A 257 -4.63 -10.59 4.00
N GLY A 258 -4.51 -9.26 3.93
CA GLY A 258 -4.57 -8.49 2.70
C GLY A 258 -5.96 -7.94 2.35
N SER A 259 -7.01 -8.30 3.10
CA SER A 259 -8.30 -7.60 2.97
C SER A 259 -8.15 -6.12 3.36
N LEU A 260 -8.89 -5.24 2.70
CA LEU A 260 -8.88 -3.82 3.02
C LEU A 260 -9.56 -3.61 4.38
N ALA A 261 -8.90 -2.90 5.30
CA ALA A 261 -9.46 -2.66 6.63
C ALA A 261 -10.67 -1.72 6.61
N GLN A 262 -10.77 -0.88 5.57
CA GLN A 262 -11.80 0.15 5.47
C GLN A 262 -13.15 -0.40 5.07
N THR A 263 -14.14 -0.45 5.97
CA THR A 263 -15.50 -0.97 5.72
C THR A 263 -16.15 -0.35 4.48
N GLY A 264 -16.73 -1.20 3.64
CA GLY A 264 -17.34 -0.83 2.36
C GLY A 264 -16.34 -0.45 1.26
N GLY A 265 -15.04 -0.51 1.55
CA GLY A 265 -13.98 -0.10 0.66
C GLY A 265 -13.49 -1.22 -0.26
N ALA A 266 -12.91 -0.80 -1.37
CA ALA A 266 -12.16 -1.66 -2.27
C ALA A 266 -10.93 -0.91 -2.77
N ALA A 267 -9.92 -1.64 -3.23
CA ALA A 267 -8.73 -1.08 -3.83
C ALA A 267 -8.16 -1.98 -4.92
N ASN A 268 -7.56 -1.35 -5.93
CA ASN A 268 -6.74 -2.01 -6.93
C ASN A 268 -5.27 -1.77 -6.60
N ILE A 269 -4.39 -2.77 -6.73
CA ILE A 269 -2.98 -2.63 -6.37
C ILE A 269 -2.14 -3.03 -7.57
N TRP A 270 -1.18 -2.19 -7.92
CA TRP A 270 -0.19 -2.46 -8.96
C TRP A 270 1.09 -2.83 -8.26
N MET A 271 1.52 -4.09 -8.34
CA MET A 271 2.72 -4.56 -7.65
C MET A 271 3.78 -5.01 -8.65
N TRP A 272 4.93 -4.36 -8.63
CA TRP A 272 6.13 -4.81 -9.32
C TRP A 272 6.99 -5.68 -8.40
N VAL A 273 7.62 -6.72 -8.95
CA VAL A 273 8.46 -7.69 -8.22
C VAL A 273 9.71 -8.02 -9.05
N SER A 274 10.91 -7.81 -8.50
CA SER A 274 12.20 -8.02 -9.18
C SER A 274 12.54 -9.49 -9.53
N GLY A 275 11.67 -10.42 -9.12
CA GLY A 275 11.83 -11.86 -9.23
C GLY A 275 10.65 -12.55 -9.91
N ALA A 276 9.87 -11.78 -10.65
CA ALA A 276 8.69 -12.26 -11.35
C ALA A 276 8.28 -11.33 -12.49
N THR A 277 8.25 -10.01 -12.28
CA THR A 277 7.56 -9.10 -13.20
C THR A 277 8.49 -8.09 -13.86
N TRP A 278 9.80 -8.18 -13.61
CA TRP A 278 10.80 -7.32 -14.23
C TRP A 278 11.32 -7.97 -15.51
N ASN A 279 11.11 -7.32 -16.66
CA ASN A 279 11.57 -7.79 -17.97
C ASN A 279 13.09 -7.68 -18.16
N ASN A 280 13.84 -8.38 -17.32
CA ASN A 280 15.28 -8.44 -17.36
C ASN A 280 15.74 -9.88 -17.14
N SER A 281 16.07 -10.58 -18.22
CA SER A 281 16.52 -11.98 -18.15
C SER A 281 17.89 -12.18 -17.53
N THR A 282 18.63 -11.11 -17.23
CA THR A 282 19.93 -11.20 -16.52
C THR A 282 19.74 -11.32 -15.02
N TYR A 283 18.72 -10.66 -14.47
CA TYR A 283 18.55 -10.51 -13.02
C TYR A 283 17.20 -11.00 -12.49
N ASP A 284 16.14 -11.03 -13.32
CA ASP A 284 14.84 -11.60 -12.98
C ASP A 284 14.77 -13.04 -13.52
N PRO A 285 14.70 -14.05 -12.63
CA PRO A 285 14.80 -15.43 -13.04
C PRO A 285 13.51 -15.95 -13.71
N ALA A 286 12.35 -15.31 -13.52
CA ALA A 286 11.11 -15.69 -14.21
C ALA A 286 11.19 -15.33 -15.71
N PHE A 287 11.77 -14.16 -16.02
CA PHE A 287 12.03 -13.77 -17.41
C PHE A 287 13.19 -14.54 -18.02
N GLN A 288 14.23 -14.87 -17.25
CA GLN A 288 15.29 -15.78 -17.71
C GLN A 288 14.73 -17.13 -18.15
N ALA A 289 13.71 -17.63 -17.44
CA ALA A 289 13.03 -18.89 -17.74
C ALA A 289 11.94 -18.80 -18.82
N ASN A 290 11.65 -17.61 -19.36
CA ASN A 290 10.49 -17.36 -20.24
C ASN A 290 9.16 -17.87 -19.63
N LEU A 291 8.99 -17.73 -18.32
CA LEU A 291 7.82 -18.27 -17.60
C LEU A 291 6.50 -17.75 -18.17
N TRP A 292 6.42 -16.46 -18.45
CA TRP A 292 5.19 -15.78 -18.88
C TRP A 292 4.78 -16.06 -20.31
N GLN A 293 5.64 -16.74 -21.08
CA GLN A 293 5.34 -17.25 -22.41
C GLN A 293 4.93 -18.74 -22.39
N ASN A 294 4.91 -19.37 -21.22
CA ASN A 294 4.62 -20.79 -21.07
C ASN A 294 3.22 -21.02 -20.51
N GLU A 295 2.25 -21.23 -21.40
CA GLU A 295 0.85 -21.53 -21.04
C GLU A 295 0.72 -22.80 -20.18
N SER A 296 1.56 -23.82 -20.41
CA SER A 296 1.49 -25.07 -19.62
C SER A 296 1.91 -24.86 -18.16
N LEU A 297 2.74 -23.86 -17.87
CA LEU A 297 3.14 -23.51 -16.51
C LEU A 297 2.19 -22.48 -15.89
N THR A 298 1.81 -21.46 -16.65
CA THR A 298 1.06 -20.31 -16.13
C THR A 298 -0.44 -20.48 -16.19
N GLY A 299 -0.96 -21.36 -17.06
CA GLY A 299 -2.38 -21.48 -17.34
C GLY A 299 -2.97 -20.26 -18.07
N LEU A 300 -2.14 -19.34 -18.56
CA LEU A 300 -2.56 -18.14 -19.27
C LEU A 300 -2.76 -18.46 -20.76
N PRO A 301 -3.99 -18.32 -21.31
CA PRO A 301 -4.23 -18.54 -22.74
C PRO A 301 -3.81 -17.33 -23.60
N TYR A 302 -2.94 -16.47 -23.06
CA TYR A 302 -2.51 -15.23 -23.68
C TYR A 302 -1.13 -14.84 -23.14
N VAL A 303 -0.37 -14.08 -23.93
CA VAL A 303 1.00 -13.63 -23.60
C VAL A 303 1.12 -12.13 -23.87
N ASP A 304 2.07 -11.47 -23.21
CA ASP A 304 2.46 -10.12 -23.60
C ASP A 304 3.33 -10.17 -24.87
N VAL A 305 2.76 -9.72 -25.98
CA VAL A 305 3.46 -9.65 -27.28
C VAL A 305 4.63 -8.66 -27.28
N GLY A 306 4.61 -7.67 -26.39
CA GLY A 306 5.70 -6.69 -26.26
C GLY A 306 6.80 -7.13 -25.30
N ASN A 307 6.60 -8.23 -24.58
CA ASN A 307 7.51 -8.72 -23.53
C ASN A 307 7.96 -7.62 -22.56
N HIS A 308 7.02 -6.74 -22.19
CA HIS A 308 7.22 -5.71 -21.19
C HIS A 308 7.33 -6.34 -19.80
N GLY A 309 7.87 -5.57 -18.86
CA GLY A 309 7.58 -5.84 -17.46
C GLY A 309 6.09 -5.59 -17.23
N PHE A 310 5.53 -6.14 -16.17
CA PHE A 310 4.16 -5.87 -15.78
C PHE A 310 4.03 -5.65 -14.28
N ALA A 311 2.89 -5.11 -13.85
CA ALA A 311 2.52 -5.07 -12.45
C ALA A 311 1.48 -6.15 -12.21
N VAL A 312 1.66 -6.97 -11.18
CA VAL A 312 0.63 -7.91 -10.75
C VAL A 312 -0.63 -7.11 -10.40
N PRO A 313 -1.75 -7.29 -11.12
CA PRO A 313 -2.95 -6.52 -10.88
C PRO A 313 -3.74 -7.19 -9.76
N LEU A 314 -3.65 -6.65 -8.55
CA LEU A 314 -4.40 -7.18 -7.42
C LEU A 314 -5.64 -6.35 -7.15
N TYR A 315 -6.63 -7.00 -6.55
CA TYR A 315 -7.84 -6.36 -6.06
C TYR A 315 -8.06 -6.77 -4.61
N SER A 316 -8.31 -5.81 -3.74
CA SER A 316 -8.66 -6.06 -2.35
C SER A 316 -9.97 -5.38 -2.00
N ASN A 317 -10.74 -6.02 -1.14
CA ASN A 317 -11.93 -5.48 -0.52
C ASN A 317 -11.97 -5.94 0.95
N ASN A 318 -13.06 -5.69 1.66
CA ASN A 318 -13.17 -6.11 3.06
C ASN A 318 -13.16 -7.61 3.32
N THR A 319 -13.30 -8.45 2.28
CA THR A 319 -13.37 -9.91 2.46
C THR A 319 -12.05 -10.60 2.15
N ASN A 320 -11.31 -10.16 1.14
CA ASN A 320 -10.02 -10.76 0.79
C ASN A 320 -9.20 -9.89 -0.16
N MET A 321 -8.00 -10.38 -0.49
CA MET A 321 -7.21 -9.96 -1.63
C MET A 321 -7.24 -11.03 -2.72
N TYR A 322 -7.31 -10.57 -3.95
CA TYR A 322 -7.52 -11.35 -5.16
C TYR A 322 -6.57 -10.91 -6.26
N GLU A 323 -6.40 -11.77 -7.24
CA GLU A 323 -5.73 -11.46 -8.50
C GLU A 323 -6.77 -11.09 -9.56
N VAL A 324 -6.54 -9.99 -10.28
CA VAL A 324 -7.35 -9.60 -11.44
C VAL A 324 -6.79 -10.29 -12.68
N ASP A 325 -6.94 -11.61 -12.70
CA ASP A 325 -6.69 -12.52 -13.82
C ASP A 325 -7.40 -13.86 -13.55
N CYS A 326 -7.38 -14.81 -14.49
CA CYS A 326 -7.98 -16.13 -14.37
C CYS A 326 -7.03 -17.21 -13.84
N ALA A 327 -5.71 -17.05 -13.90
CA ALA A 327 -4.75 -18.06 -13.49
C ALA A 327 -4.60 -18.18 -11.97
N GLY A 328 -4.67 -17.05 -11.25
CA GLY A 328 -4.61 -17.03 -9.79
C GLY A 328 -3.24 -17.44 -9.23
N ILE A 329 -2.18 -16.97 -9.88
CA ILE A 329 -0.78 -17.35 -9.60
C ILE A 329 -0.33 -16.82 -8.22
N TRP A 330 -0.73 -15.60 -7.86
CA TRP A 330 -0.40 -14.97 -6.58
C TRP A 330 -1.52 -15.09 -5.55
N TYR A 331 -2.77 -14.95 -5.98
CA TYR A 331 -3.96 -14.96 -5.13
C TYR A 331 -5.12 -15.64 -5.84
N THR A 332 -6.16 -15.97 -5.08
CA THR A 332 -7.41 -16.46 -5.69
C THR A 332 -7.89 -15.45 -6.75
N PRO A 333 -8.24 -15.90 -7.95
CA PRO A 333 -8.64 -15.01 -9.03
C PRO A 333 -10.03 -14.39 -8.73
N VAL A 334 -10.25 -13.15 -9.18
CA VAL A 334 -11.56 -12.48 -9.06
C VAL A 334 -12.62 -13.11 -9.97
N ALA A 335 -12.21 -13.79 -11.03
CA ALA A 335 -13.08 -14.56 -11.92
C ALA A 335 -12.31 -15.70 -12.60
N SER A 336 -13.00 -16.79 -12.91
CA SER A 336 -12.39 -17.97 -13.54
C SER A 336 -12.24 -17.88 -15.07
N LYS A 337 -12.85 -16.87 -15.72
CA LYS A 337 -12.78 -16.64 -17.17
C LYS A 337 -13.10 -15.20 -17.54
N GLY A 338 -12.77 -14.80 -18.77
CA GLY A 338 -13.17 -13.52 -19.36
C GLY A 338 -12.23 -12.34 -19.07
N LEU A 339 -11.08 -12.60 -18.47
CA LEU A 339 -10.08 -11.58 -18.10
C LEU A 339 -8.82 -11.63 -18.98
N ASN A 340 -8.94 -12.10 -20.22
CA ASN A 340 -7.81 -12.21 -21.14
C ASN A 340 -7.08 -10.85 -21.27
N GLY A 341 -5.76 -10.87 -21.08
CA GLY A 341 -4.89 -9.69 -21.12
C GLY A 341 -4.82 -8.87 -19.83
N SER A 342 -5.62 -9.18 -18.80
CA SER A 342 -5.66 -8.40 -17.55
C SER A 342 -4.33 -8.41 -16.80
N LEU A 343 -3.61 -9.54 -16.79
CA LEU A 343 -2.29 -9.66 -16.15
C LEU A 343 -1.26 -8.67 -16.72
N PHE A 344 -1.30 -8.46 -18.03
CA PHE A 344 -0.35 -7.60 -18.75
C PHE A 344 -0.94 -6.21 -19.08
N PHE A 345 -2.03 -5.81 -18.42
CA PHE A 345 -2.67 -4.52 -18.68
C PHE A 345 -1.88 -3.33 -18.14
N ILE A 346 -1.15 -3.53 -17.03
CA ILE A 346 -0.30 -2.50 -16.43
C ILE A 346 1.14 -2.86 -16.72
N TRP A 347 1.74 -2.13 -17.64
CA TRP A 347 3.13 -2.33 -18.02
C TRP A 347 4.06 -1.72 -16.99
N THR A 348 5.23 -2.33 -16.87
CA THR A 348 6.31 -1.80 -16.05
C THR A 348 7.64 -1.82 -16.79
N GLY A 349 8.48 -0.87 -16.43
CA GLY A 349 9.91 -0.91 -16.65
C GLY A 349 10.61 -0.73 -15.32
N ALA A 350 11.76 -1.38 -15.13
CA ALA A 350 12.57 -1.16 -13.94
C ALA A 350 14.06 -1.11 -14.27
N LYS A 351 14.79 -0.28 -13.53
CA LYS A 351 16.26 -0.25 -13.54
C LYS A 351 16.80 -0.02 -12.14
N TYR A 352 17.94 -0.64 -11.86
CA TYR A 352 18.71 -0.38 -10.66
C TYR A 352 20.01 0.32 -11.04
N SER A 353 20.30 1.45 -10.39
CA SER A 353 21.53 2.20 -10.62
C SER A 353 21.87 3.04 -9.40
N ASN A 354 23.15 3.11 -9.03
CA ASN A 354 23.66 3.98 -7.96
C ASN A 354 22.88 3.82 -6.63
N GLY A 355 22.67 2.59 -6.17
CA GLY A 355 21.99 2.35 -4.90
C GLY A 355 20.45 2.48 -4.96
N THR A 356 19.86 2.79 -6.12
CA THR A 356 18.45 3.16 -6.24
C THR A 356 17.72 2.29 -7.25
N TRP A 357 16.54 1.82 -6.87
CA TRP A 357 15.57 1.31 -7.84
C TRP A 357 14.79 2.47 -8.45
N THR A 358 14.58 2.42 -9.76
CA THR A 358 13.62 3.27 -10.49
C THR A 358 12.65 2.37 -11.23
N VAL A 359 11.37 2.51 -10.97
CA VAL A 359 10.29 1.71 -11.58
C VAL A 359 9.27 2.64 -12.21
N GLU A 360 8.88 2.38 -13.45
CA GLU A 360 7.86 3.13 -14.17
C GLU A 360 6.66 2.23 -14.45
N PHE A 361 5.48 2.62 -13.99
CA PHE A 361 4.21 2.00 -14.30
C PHE A 361 3.54 2.75 -15.44
N ALA A 362 3.01 2.05 -16.43
CA ALA A 362 2.27 2.63 -17.54
C ALA A 362 1.01 1.83 -17.83
N ARG A 363 -0.13 2.50 -17.96
CA ARG A 363 -1.37 1.89 -18.47
C ARG A 363 -2.28 2.90 -19.15
N PRO A 364 -3.23 2.46 -19.99
CA PRO A 364 -4.30 3.31 -20.47
C PRO A 364 -5.12 3.92 -19.31
N LEU A 365 -5.65 5.12 -19.52
CA LEU A 365 -6.58 5.77 -18.58
C LEU A 365 -7.89 4.99 -18.47
N ALA A 366 -8.45 4.63 -19.62
CA ALA A 366 -9.65 3.82 -19.74
C ALA A 366 -9.35 2.34 -19.53
N VAL A 367 -10.22 1.66 -18.77
CA VAL A 367 -10.11 0.21 -18.52
C VAL A 367 -11.16 -0.53 -19.37
N PRO A 368 -10.78 -1.63 -20.03
CA PRO A 368 -11.72 -2.54 -20.68
C PRO A 368 -12.87 -2.97 -19.76
N SER A 369 -14.08 -3.10 -20.34
CA SER A 369 -15.31 -3.35 -19.59
C SER A 369 -15.32 -4.68 -18.82
N ASN A 370 -14.54 -5.66 -19.28
CA ASN A 370 -14.45 -6.98 -18.65
C ASN A 370 -13.75 -6.96 -17.29
N TYR A 371 -12.87 -5.98 -17.01
CA TYR A 371 -12.22 -5.85 -15.70
C TYR A 371 -12.25 -4.44 -15.08
N SER A 372 -13.07 -3.53 -15.61
CA SER A 372 -13.29 -2.18 -15.05
C SER A 372 -13.89 -2.17 -13.64
N LYS A 373 -14.48 -3.29 -13.19
CA LYS A 373 -14.98 -3.44 -11.81
C LYS A 373 -13.85 -3.49 -10.77
N TRP A 374 -12.66 -3.94 -11.15
CA TRP A 374 -11.55 -4.20 -10.24
C TRP A 374 -10.35 -3.28 -10.45
N MET A 375 -10.45 -2.32 -11.36
CA MET A 375 -9.42 -1.33 -11.65
C MET A 375 -10.05 0.06 -11.78
N PRO A 376 -9.37 1.15 -11.36
CA PRO A 376 -9.92 2.49 -11.48
C PRO A 376 -10.02 2.88 -12.96
N ASN A 377 -11.12 3.52 -13.35
CA ASN A 377 -11.22 4.22 -14.64
C ASN A 377 -10.81 5.68 -14.42
N ILE A 378 -9.67 6.08 -14.99
CA ILE A 378 -9.02 7.34 -14.64
C ILE A 378 -9.47 8.42 -15.62
N THR A 379 -10.03 9.51 -15.10
CA THR A 379 -10.54 10.64 -15.89
C THR A 379 -10.04 11.96 -15.33
N VAL A 380 -9.99 12.97 -16.19
CA VAL A 380 -9.60 14.33 -15.81
C VAL A 380 -10.70 14.96 -14.95
N GLY A 381 -10.31 15.75 -13.95
CA GLY A 381 -11.24 16.45 -13.06
C GLY A 381 -11.80 15.60 -11.92
N GLN A 382 -11.21 14.42 -11.67
CA GLN A 382 -11.52 13.57 -10.51
C GLN A 382 -10.31 13.48 -9.57
N THR A 383 -10.59 13.42 -8.27
CA THR A 383 -9.61 13.16 -7.22
C THR A 383 -9.56 11.67 -6.93
N TYR A 384 -8.37 11.09 -7.03
CA TYR A 384 -8.08 9.72 -6.65
C TYR A 384 -7.31 9.68 -5.33
N TYR A 385 -7.35 8.54 -4.67
CA TYR A 385 -6.64 8.30 -3.42
C TYR A 385 -5.72 7.10 -3.60
N VAL A 386 -4.42 7.31 -3.34
CA VAL A 386 -3.39 6.31 -3.59
C VAL A 386 -2.48 6.12 -2.39
N ALA A 387 -1.93 4.93 -2.24
CA ALA A 387 -0.98 4.57 -1.18
C ALA A 387 0.18 3.79 -1.78
N PHE A 388 1.35 3.83 -1.15
CA PHE A 388 2.55 3.15 -1.65
C PHE A 388 3.07 2.15 -0.63
N ALA A 389 3.71 1.09 -1.13
CA ALA A 389 4.44 0.13 -0.32
C ALA A 389 5.76 -0.26 -1.00
N VAL A 390 6.81 -0.45 -0.20
CA VAL A 390 8.14 -0.86 -0.66
C VAL A 390 8.65 -2.00 0.21
N TRP A 391 9.35 -2.94 -0.44
CA TRP A 391 10.03 -4.05 0.22
C TRP A 391 11.48 -4.12 -0.22
N GLN A 392 12.42 -4.07 0.73
CA GLN A 392 13.82 -4.44 0.55
C GLN A 392 14.03 -5.93 0.87
N GLY A 393 13.83 -6.77 -0.15
CA GLY A 393 13.73 -8.21 0.02
C GLY A 393 15.02 -8.87 0.49
N LYS A 394 16.17 -8.33 0.11
CA LYS A 394 17.48 -8.81 0.59
C LYS A 394 17.82 -8.41 2.03
N LEU A 395 17.05 -7.48 2.60
CA LEU A 395 17.16 -7.07 3.99
C LEU A 395 16.07 -7.69 4.88
N GLY A 396 15.18 -8.51 4.32
CA GLY A 396 14.18 -9.26 5.07
C GLY A 396 12.74 -8.75 4.96
N GLU A 397 12.47 -7.69 4.20
CA GLU A 397 11.09 -7.25 3.95
C GLU A 397 10.42 -8.14 2.88
N THR A 398 9.29 -8.76 3.22
CA THR A 398 8.42 -9.46 2.26
C THR A 398 7.00 -9.54 2.83
N LEU A 399 6.00 -9.75 1.96
CA LEU A 399 4.60 -9.91 2.36
C LEU A 399 4.06 -8.72 3.19
N PHE A 400 3.76 -8.92 4.47
CA PHE A 400 3.28 -7.88 5.37
C PHE A 400 4.41 -7.10 6.05
N ASP A 401 5.64 -7.60 5.98
CA ASP A 401 6.82 -6.89 6.49
C ASP A 401 7.36 -5.95 5.42
N LYS A 402 7.10 -4.65 5.57
CA LYS A 402 7.29 -3.64 4.52
C LYS A 402 7.20 -2.21 5.04
N SER A 403 7.63 -1.30 4.19
CA SER A 403 7.44 0.14 4.35
C SER A 403 6.17 0.58 3.61
N ILE A 404 5.30 1.37 4.22
CA ILE A 404 4.04 1.88 3.64
C ILE A 404 3.87 3.38 3.83
N THR A 405 3.08 4.03 2.99
CA THR A 405 2.52 5.34 3.37
C THR A 405 1.71 5.23 4.67
N PRO A 406 1.64 6.28 5.50
CA PRO A 406 0.83 6.24 6.71
C PRO A 406 -0.67 6.45 6.45
N SER A 407 -1.00 7.03 5.29
CA SER A 407 -2.37 7.32 4.87
C SER A 407 -2.44 7.43 3.35
N PHE A 408 -3.65 7.33 2.81
CA PHE A 408 -3.90 7.64 1.40
C PHE A 408 -3.52 9.10 1.08
N LEU A 409 -2.99 9.28 -0.13
CA LEU A 409 -2.56 10.54 -0.71
C LEU A 409 -3.48 10.92 -1.86
N THR A 410 -3.80 12.21 -1.99
CA THR A 410 -4.60 12.69 -3.13
C THR A 410 -3.78 12.71 -4.42
N LEU A 411 -4.38 12.23 -5.51
CA LEU A 411 -3.81 12.18 -6.85
C LEU A 411 -4.82 12.73 -7.87
N GLU A 412 -4.39 13.67 -8.72
CA GLU A 412 -5.27 14.30 -9.71
C GLU A 412 -4.56 14.51 -11.05
N LEU A 413 -5.28 14.27 -12.15
CA LEU A 413 -4.83 14.62 -13.49
C LEU A 413 -4.97 16.13 -13.70
N VAL A 414 -3.83 16.82 -13.81
CA VAL A 414 -3.80 18.27 -14.04
C VAL A 414 -3.58 18.56 -15.52
N THR A 415 -4.29 19.57 -16.03
CA THR A 415 -4.20 20.00 -17.43
C THR A 415 -3.04 20.95 -17.68
N THR A 416 -2.46 21.49 -16.61
CA THR A 416 -1.28 22.35 -16.66
C THR A 416 0.00 21.51 -16.85
N PRO A 417 0.95 21.97 -17.67
CA PRO A 417 2.29 21.39 -17.72
C PRO A 417 3.01 21.55 -16.37
N PRO A 418 4.08 20.78 -16.13
CA PRO A 418 4.92 20.97 -14.95
C PRO A 418 5.48 22.39 -14.92
N THR A 419 5.30 23.11 -13.81
CA THR A 419 6.05 24.34 -13.55
C THR A 419 7.45 23.97 -13.09
N THR A 420 8.46 24.42 -13.83
CA THR A 420 9.87 24.29 -13.46
C THR A 420 10.16 25.18 -12.26
N THR A 421 9.94 24.69 -11.05
CA THR A 421 10.48 25.33 -9.84
C THR A 421 11.86 24.75 -9.59
N THR A 422 12.90 25.49 -9.97
CA THR A 422 14.28 25.19 -9.58
C THR A 422 14.38 25.32 -8.06
N THR A 423 14.45 24.21 -7.33
CA THR A 423 14.66 24.23 -5.89
C THR A 423 16.12 24.60 -5.62
N THR A 424 16.41 25.88 -5.41
CA THR A 424 17.67 26.32 -4.82
C THR A 424 17.64 25.96 -3.34
N THR A 425 18.37 24.93 -2.93
CA THR A 425 18.61 24.59 -1.53
C THR A 425 19.37 25.72 -0.87
N THR A 426 18.66 26.63 -0.20
CA THR A 426 19.26 27.55 0.76
C THR A 426 19.04 26.98 2.15
N SER A 427 20.12 26.53 2.79
CA SER A 427 20.12 26.17 4.20
C SER A 427 19.97 27.44 5.03
N THR A 428 18.74 27.76 5.47
CA THR A 428 18.51 28.85 6.43
C THR A 428 18.11 28.28 7.79
N SER A 429 19.01 28.53 8.74
CA SER A 429 18.82 28.40 10.17
C SER A 429 17.52 29.05 10.65
N VAL A 430 16.85 28.34 11.56
CA VAL A 430 15.64 28.73 12.27
C VAL A 430 15.76 30.17 12.79
N THR A 431 14.97 31.07 12.21
CA THR A 431 14.60 32.32 12.88
C THR A 431 13.12 32.54 12.62
N SER A 432 12.37 32.73 13.70
CA SER A 432 10.92 32.92 13.77
C SER A 432 10.41 33.91 12.72
N VAL A 433 9.58 33.42 11.78
CA VAL A 433 8.80 34.26 10.87
C VAL A 433 7.33 34.08 11.20
N SER A 434 6.70 35.20 11.52
CA SER A 434 5.27 35.43 11.64
C SER A 434 4.47 34.65 10.60
N THR A 435 3.52 33.85 11.09
CA THR A 435 2.53 33.14 10.29
C THR A 435 1.71 34.15 9.47
N VAL A 436 2.04 34.31 8.19
CA VAL A 436 1.12 34.90 7.22
C VAL A 436 0.06 33.84 6.96
N VAL A 437 -1.06 33.97 7.67
CA VAL A 437 -2.24 33.14 7.47
C VAL A 437 -2.75 33.40 6.04
N PRO A 438 -2.99 32.37 5.21
CA PRO A 438 -3.52 32.56 3.86
C PRO A 438 -4.82 33.37 3.91
N ALA A 439 -5.01 34.32 2.99
CA ALA A 439 -6.19 35.19 2.95
C ALA A 439 -7.52 34.41 3.02
N ALA A 440 -7.59 33.24 2.38
CA ALA A 440 -8.75 32.35 2.43
C ALA A 440 -9.06 31.79 3.83
N THR A 441 -8.04 31.54 4.66
CA THR A 441 -8.23 31.08 6.05
C THR A 441 -8.67 32.22 6.96
N ILE A 442 -8.25 33.45 6.65
CA ILE A 442 -8.73 34.67 7.30
C ILE A 442 -10.22 34.86 6.97
N ASP A 443 -10.61 34.72 5.70
CA ASP A 443 -11.99 34.94 5.25
C ASP A 443 -12.98 33.95 5.88
N VAL A 444 -12.63 32.67 5.98
CA VAL A 444 -13.47 31.64 6.62
C VAL A 444 -13.57 31.83 8.14
N THR A 445 -12.46 32.20 8.78
CA THR A 445 -12.44 32.46 10.24
C THR A 445 -13.27 33.71 10.57
N ILE A 446 -13.14 34.78 9.79
CA ILE A 446 -13.94 35.99 9.94
C ILE A 446 -15.42 35.68 9.70
N ALA A 447 -15.77 34.94 8.65
CA ALA A 447 -17.16 34.55 8.38
C ALA A 447 -17.76 33.72 9.53
N GLY A 448 -17.02 32.74 10.06
CA GLY A 448 -17.46 31.94 11.21
C GLY A 448 -17.65 32.77 12.49
N VAL A 449 -16.72 33.70 12.78
CA VAL A 449 -16.82 34.61 13.93
C VAL A 449 -18.03 35.56 13.79
N VAL A 450 -18.27 36.10 12.59
CA VAL A 450 -19.41 36.98 12.33
C VAL A 450 -20.74 36.24 12.52
N VAL A 451 -20.86 35.00 12.03
CA VAL A 451 -22.06 34.16 12.24
C VAL A 451 -22.27 33.88 13.73
N ALA A 452 -21.22 33.52 14.47
CA ALA A 452 -21.30 33.27 15.90
C ALA A 452 -21.73 34.52 16.68
N LEU A 453 -21.18 35.69 16.36
CA LEU A 453 -21.55 36.96 16.98
C LEU A 453 -23.00 37.35 16.68
N ILE A 454 -23.46 37.21 15.44
CA ILE A 454 -24.86 37.46 15.07
C ILE A 454 -25.77 36.51 15.84
N ALA A 455 -25.46 35.21 15.90
CA ALA A 455 -26.25 34.25 16.67
C ALA A 455 -26.32 34.60 18.17
N LEU A 456 -25.21 35.04 18.77
CA LEU A 456 -25.17 35.50 20.16
C LEU A 456 -25.98 36.78 20.38
N ILE A 457 -25.96 37.73 19.45
CA ILE A 457 -26.79 38.95 19.50
C ILE A 457 -28.27 38.61 19.40
N VAL A 458 -28.64 37.65 18.54
CA VAL A 458 -30.03 37.15 18.43
C VAL A 458 -30.47 36.52 19.74
N LEU A 459 -29.66 35.62 20.30
CA LEU A 459 -29.96 34.97 21.58
C LEU A 459 -30.10 36.01 22.70
N TYR A 460 -29.19 36.99 22.76
CA TYR A 460 -29.27 38.07 23.73
C TYR A 460 -30.54 38.92 23.56
N ALA A 461 -30.91 39.31 22.33
CA ALA A 461 -32.10 40.12 22.08
C ALA A 461 -33.41 39.39 22.36
N VAL A 462 -33.46 38.07 22.13
CA VAL A 462 -34.64 37.23 22.37
C VAL A 462 -34.81 36.91 23.86
N TYR A 463 -33.73 36.62 24.58
CA TYR A 463 -33.76 36.13 25.96
C TYR A 463 -33.47 37.18 27.04
N ARG A 464 -33.15 38.42 26.67
CA ARG A 464 -33.06 39.52 27.65
C ARG A 464 -34.46 39.82 28.22
N ARG A 465 -34.61 39.61 29.54
CA ARG A 465 -35.77 40.05 30.32
C ARG A 465 -35.91 41.57 30.28
#